data_AF-A0A0C9Z9X2-F1
#
_entry.id   AF-A0A0C9Z9X2-F1
#
_cell.length_a   1.000
_cell.length_b   1.000
_cell.length_c   1.000
_cell.angle_alpha   90.00
_cell.angle_beta   90.00
_cell.angle_gamma   90.00
#
_symmetry.space_group_name_H-M   'P 1'
#
loop_
_entity.id
_entity.type
_entity.pdbx_description
1 polymer ?
#
loop_
_entity_poly.entity_id
_entity_poly.type
_entity_poly.pdbx_seq_one_letter_code
_entity_poly.pdbx_strand_id
1 'polypeptide(L)'
;MGTSGCPWESACTLPLGDTTGLVYAHLRAHNFIHNHSTRAGCPWPLCSREMRWGNVARHILERHLRMRVQCAFCGHTYSRNEALQTHMNVFYIDLHQHGVIREPSNIVGIGQAKRRSSSRG
;
A
#
# COMPACT_ATOMS: atom_id res chain seq x y z
N MET A 1 -3.03 14.89 8.77
CA MET A 1 -2.85 13.50 9.22
C MET A 1 -4.17 12.80 8.96
N GLY A 2 -4.31 12.16 7.79
CA GLY A 2 -5.54 11.44 7.48
C GLY A 2 -5.44 10.05 8.07
N THR A 3 -5.93 9.85 9.28
CA THR A 3 -6.26 8.51 9.75
C THR A 3 -7.32 8.01 8.78
N SER A 4 -6.97 7.09 7.89
CA SER A 4 -7.95 6.39 7.06
C SER A 4 -8.79 5.54 8.00
N GLY A 5 -9.83 6.18 8.54
CA GLY A 5 -10.70 5.63 9.56
C GLY A 5 -11.41 4.39 9.05
N CYS A 6 -11.72 3.50 9.99
CA CYS A 6 -12.51 2.32 9.72
C CYS A 6 -13.88 2.72 9.15
N PRO A 7 -14.27 2.23 7.95
CA PRO A 7 -15.55 2.56 7.34
C PRO A 7 -16.73 1.74 7.89
N TRP A 8 -16.48 0.78 8.80
CA TRP A 8 -17.50 -0.13 9.33
C TRP A 8 -18.14 0.34 10.63
N GLU A 9 -17.41 1.02 11.52
CA GLU A 9 -17.96 1.54 12.78
C GLU A 9 -17.25 2.81 13.26
N SER A 10 -18.01 3.73 13.86
CA SER A 10 -17.53 4.97 14.47
C SER A 10 -16.69 4.77 15.73
N ALA A 11 -16.70 3.57 16.33
CA ALA A 11 -15.94 3.22 17.53
C ALA A 11 -14.72 2.32 17.26
N CYS A 12 -14.45 1.95 16.01
CA CYS A 12 -13.29 1.12 15.69
C CYS A 12 -12.00 1.95 15.81
N THR A 13 -11.20 1.63 16.82
CA THR A 13 -9.90 2.26 17.10
C THR A 13 -8.73 1.52 16.46
N LEU A 14 -8.98 0.34 15.86
CA LEU A 14 -7.94 -0.45 15.21
C LEU A 14 -7.49 0.25 13.91
N PRO A 15 -6.20 0.58 13.78
CA PRO A 15 -5.71 1.22 12.57
C PRO A 15 -5.81 0.27 11.38
N LEU A 16 -6.38 0.74 10.27
CA LEU A 16 -6.17 0.08 8.98
C LEU A 16 -4.70 0.25 8.61
N GLY A 17 -3.95 -0.85 8.63
CA GLY A 17 -2.54 -0.81 8.29
C GLY A 17 -2.27 -0.61 6.80
N ASP A 18 -1.02 -0.29 6.50
CA ASP A 18 -0.44 -0.09 5.17
C ASP A 18 0.05 -1.39 4.51
N THR A 19 -0.04 -2.51 5.21
CA THR A 19 0.34 -3.85 4.72
C THR A 19 -0.85 -4.79 4.66
N THR A 20 -0.77 -5.80 3.79
CA THR A 20 -1.85 -6.80 3.61
C THR A 20 -2.14 -7.57 4.90
N GLY A 21 -1.11 -7.90 5.69
CA GLY A 21 -1.27 -8.59 6.97
C GLY A 21 -2.06 -7.79 7.99
N LEU A 22 -1.81 -6.47 8.09
CA LEU A 22 -2.56 -5.59 8.98
C LEU A 22 -4.01 -5.41 8.52
N VAL A 23 -4.24 -5.31 7.20
CA VAL A 23 -5.60 -5.29 6.66
C VAL A 23 -6.35 -6.57 7.01
N TYR A 24 -5.74 -7.76 6.86
CA TYR A 24 -6.40 -9.01 7.27
C TYR A 24 -6.63 -9.10 8.78
N ALA A 25 -5.69 -8.59 9.61
CA ALA A 25 -5.91 -8.50 11.05
C ALA A 25 -7.12 -7.62 11.39
N HIS A 26 -7.25 -6.47 10.73
CA HIS A 26 -8.38 -5.57 10.88
C HIS A 26 -9.70 -6.21 10.39
N LEU A 27 -9.70 -6.84 9.22
CA LEU A 27 -10.89 -7.53 8.68
C LEU A 27 -11.37 -8.66 9.60
N ARG A 28 -10.44 -9.41 10.21
CA ARG A 28 -10.77 -10.44 11.21
C ARG A 28 -11.43 -9.85 12.47
N ALA A 29 -11.04 -8.65 12.89
CA ALA A 29 -11.67 -7.96 14.01
C ALA A 29 -13.14 -7.59 13.71
N HIS A 30 -13.49 -7.42 12.43
CA HIS A 30 -14.87 -7.21 11.96
C HIS A 30 -15.53 -8.50 11.45
N ASN A 31 -15.05 -9.67 11.90
CA ASN A 31 -15.63 -10.98 11.61
C ASN A 31 -15.63 -11.38 10.11
N PHE A 32 -14.81 -10.74 9.28
CA PHE A 32 -14.61 -11.17 7.89
C PHE A 32 -13.55 -12.26 7.83
N ILE A 33 -13.99 -13.51 7.95
CA ILE A 33 -13.12 -14.69 7.99
C ILE A 33 -13.45 -15.56 6.78
N HIS A 34 -12.56 -15.55 5.78
CA HIS A 34 -12.62 -16.45 4.63
C HIS A 34 -11.26 -17.10 4.38
N ASN A 35 -11.25 -18.28 3.76
CA ASN A 35 -10.00 -18.86 3.28
C ASN A 35 -9.50 -18.10 2.03
N HIS A 36 -8.19 -18.14 1.75
CA HIS A 36 -7.60 -17.35 0.67
C HIS A 36 -8.10 -17.71 -0.74
N SER A 37 -8.60 -18.93 -0.94
CA SER A 37 -9.12 -19.43 -2.22
C SER A 37 -10.58 -19.06 -2.47
N THR A 38 -11.36 -18.76 -1.43
CA THR A 38 -12.78 -18.42 -1.52
C THR A 38 -12.95 -17.11 -2.28
N ARG A 39 -13.90 -17.08 -3.20
CA ARG A 39 -14.38 -15.83 -3.80
C ARG A 39 -15.36 -15.17 -2.85
N ALA A 40 -15.09 -13.91 -2.52
CA ALA A 40 -15.95 -13.10 -1.68
C ALA A 40 -15.97 -11.65 -2.19
N GLY A 41 -17.04 -10.94 -1.84
CA GLY A 41 -17.14 -9.50 -2.09
C GLY A 41 -16.14 -8.72 -1.25
N CYS A 42 -15.68 -7.59 -1.77
CA CYS A 42 -14.94 -6.62 -0.98
C CYS A 42 -15.85 -6.10 0.15
N PRO A 43 -15.43 -6.17 1.42
CA PRO A 43 -16.26 -5.73 2.54
C PRO A 43 -16.39 -4.19 2.63
N TRP A 44 -15.65 -3.43 1.82
CA TRP A 44 -15.64 -1.97 1.88
C TRP A 44 -16.98 -1.37 1.45
N PRO A 45 -17.52 -0.34 2.15
CA PRO A 45 -18.80 0.26 1.77
C PRO A 45 -18.80 0.77 0.33
N LEU A 46 -19.90 0.52 -0.38
CA LEU A 46 -20.07 0.88 -1.80
C LEU A 46 -19.06 0.21 -2.75
N CYS A 47 -18.40 -0.88 -2.33
CA CYS A 47 -17.59 -1.70 -3.21
C CYS A 47 -18.32 -2.99 -3.61
N SER A 48 -18.62 -3.15 -4.89
CA SER A 48 -19.30 -4.34 -5.41
C SER A 48 -18.35 -5.34 -6.07
N ARG A 49 -17.04 -5.27 -5.77
CA ARG A 49 -16.04 -6.08 -6.45
C ARG A 49 -15.84 -7.41 -5.74
N GLU A 50 -16.00 -8.50 -6.49
CA GLU A 50 -15.73 -9.85 -6.02
C GLU A 50 -14.34 -10.33 -6.47
N MET A 51 -13.62 -11.00 -5.59
CA MET A 51 -12.32 -11.61 -5.88
C MET A 51 -12.01 -12.75 -4.91
N ARG A 52 -10.94 -13.50 -5.20
CA ARG A 52 -10.37 -14.42 -4.20
C ARG A 52 -9.98 -13.65 -2.95
N TRP A 53 -10.33 -14.17 -1.77
CA TRP A 53 -10.11 -13.51 -0.49
C TRP A 53 -8.65 -13.11 -0.30
N GLY A 54 -7.71 -13.96 -0.75
CA GLY A 54 -6.26 -13.66 -0.72
C GLY A 54 -5.85 -12.37 -1.45
N ASN A 55 -6.71 -11.82 -2.32
CA ASN A 55 -6.49 -10.56 -3.02
C ASN A 55 -7.22 -9.35 -2.38
N VAL A 56 -8.14 -9.58 -1.43
CA VAL A 56 -9.00 -8.51 -0.89
C VAL A 56 -8.18 -7.45 -0.16
N ALA A 57 -7.21 -7.86 0.66
CA ALA A 57 -6.35 -6.91 1.36
C ALA A 57 -5.59 -5.97 0.42
N ARG A 58 -5.04 -6.53 -0.67
CA ARG A 58 -4.35 -5.75 -1.70
C ARG A 58 -5.31 -4.81 -2.42
N HIS A 59 -6.48 -5.30 -2.80
CA HIS A 59 -7.51 -4.46 -3.40
C HIS A 59 -7.89 -3.29 -2.51
N ILE A 60 -8.03 -3.50 -1.20
CA ILE A 60 -8.32 -2.44 -0.23
C ILE A 60 -7.20 -1.39 -0.21
N LEU A 61 -5.94 -1.83 -0.11
CA LEU A 61 -4.79 -0.93 -0.11
C LEU A 61 -4.74 -0.06 -1.39
N GLU A 62 -4.90 -0.67 -2.56
CA GLU A 62 -4.79 0.01 -3.85
C GLU A 62 -6.01 0.90 -4.17
N ARG A 63 -7.23 0.39 -3.94
CA ARG A 63 -8.46 1.05 -4.40
C ARG A 63 -9.06 2.00 -3.38
N HIS A 64 -9.01 1.64 -2.10
CA HIS A 64 -9.71 2.37 -1.05
C HIS A 64 -8.75 3.26 -0.26
N LEU A 65 -7.58 2.74 0.10
CA LEU A 65 -6.56 3.51 0.82
C LEU A 65 -5.64 4.29 -0.13
N ARG A 66 -5.71 4.03 -1.45
CA ARG A 66 -4.89 4.65 -2.49
C ARG A 66 -3.40 4.60 -2.16
N MET A 67 -2.97 3.52 -1.51
CA MET A 67 -1.58 3.28 -1.17
C MET A 67 -0.80 3.14 -2.47
N ARG A 68 0.28 3.91 -2.57
CA ARG A 68 1.19 3.90 -3.71
C ARG A 68 2.62 3.87 -3.21
N VAL A 69 3.50 3.27 -4.00
CA VAL A 69 4.92 3.18 -3.73
C VAL A 69 5.64 4.17 -4.64
N GLN A 70 6.44 5.07 -4.05
CA GLN A 70 7.19 6.07 -4.80
C GLN A 70 8.62 5.61 -5.02
N CYS A 71 9.14 5.81 -6.23
CA CYS A 71 10.56 5.70 -6.53
C CYS A 71 11.33 6.82 -5.84
N ALA A 72 12.31 6.47 -5.02
CA ALA A 72 13.15 7.44 -4.31
C ALA A 72 14.08 8.23 -5.25
N PHE A 73 14.40 7.69 -6.42
CA PHE A 73 15.35 8.30 -7.36
C PHE A 73 14.69 9.28 -8.33
N CYS A 74 13.56 8.91 -8.93
CA CYS A 74 12.87 9.74 -9.93
C CYS A 74 11.55 10.35 -9.42
N GLY A 75 11.07 9.95 -8.23
CA GLY A 75 9.82 10.43 -7.66
C GLY A 75 8.54 9.86 -8.30
N HIS A 76 8.65 9.02 -9.33
CA HIS A 76 7.48 8.38 -9.94
C HIS A 76 6.76 7.47 -8.95
N THR A 77 5.43 7.49 -9.03
CA THR A 77 4.56 6.81 -8.08
C THR A 77 3.84 5.64 -8.75
N TYR A 78 3.96 4.46 -8.16
CA TYR A 78 3.45 3.20 -8.67
C TYR A 78 2.37 2.64 -7.75
N SER A 79 1.40 1.93 -8.31
CA SER A 79 0.37 1.26 -7.51
C SER A 79 0.89 0.01 -6.79
N ARG A 80 2.01 -0.58 -7.23
CA ARG A 80 2.55 -1.85 -6.72
C ARG A 80 4.07 -1.82 -6.57
N ASN A 81 4.59 -2.59 -5.61
CA ASN A 81 6.03 -2.78 -5.44
C ASN A 81 6.65 -3.47 -6.67
N GLU A 82 6.00 -4.49 -7.23
CA GLU A 82 6.47 -5.17 -8.45
C GLU A 82 6.67 -4.19 -9.62
N ALA A 83 5.72 -3.27 -9.81
CA ALA A 83 5.83 -2.24 -10.84
C ALA A 83 7.00 -1.28 -10.57
N LEU A 84 7.24 -0.96 -9.30
CA LEU A 84 8.43 -0.21 -8.90
C LEU A 84 9.71 -1.01 -9.17
N GLN A 85 9.75 -2.31 -8.89
CA GLN A 85 10.93 -3.15 -9.14
C GLN A 85 11.24 -3.27 -10.63
N THR A 86 10.22 -3.43 -11.48
CA THR A 86 10.41 -3.41 -12.93
C THR A 86 10.93 -2.05 -13.39
N HIS A 87 10.38 -0.94 -12.86
CA HIS A 87 10.90 0.38 -13.12
C HIS A 87 12.37 0.51 -12.69
N MET A 88 12.71 0.06 -11.48
CA MET A 88 14.07 0.09 -10.93
C MET A 88 15.04 -0.70 -11.80
N ASN A 89 14.66 -1.89 -12.25
CA ASN A 89 15.51 -2.71 -13.12
C ASN A 89 15.88 -1.97 -14.42
N VAL A 90 14.89 -1.38 -15.11
CA VAL A 90 15.14 -0.58 -16.32
C VAL A 90 15.91 0.70 -15.99
N PHE A 91 15.54 1.38 -14.90
CA PHE A 91 16.19 2.62 -14.46
C PHE A 91 17.67 2.39 -14.11
N TYR A 92 18.02 1.28 -13.46
CA TYR A 92 19.40 0.92 -13.18
C TYR A 92 20.19 0.60 -14.45
N ILE A 93 19.57 -0.05 -15.46
CA ILE A 93 20.21 -0.32 -16.75
C ILE A 93 20.50 0.99 -17.51
N ASP A 94 19.53 1.91 -17.53
CA ASP A 94 19.66 3.23 -18.19
C ASP A 94 20.73 4.11 -17.51
N LEU A 95 20.75 4.15 -16.17
CA LEU A 95 21.79 4.82 -15.40
C LEU A 95 23.19 4.22 -15.61
N HIS A 96 23.29 2.91 -15.85
CA HIS A 96 24.55 2.24 -16.18
C HIS A 96 25.11 2.69 -17.54
N GLN A 97 24.22 2.96 -18.51
CA GLN A 97 24.60 3.43 -19.84
C GLN A 97 25.15 4.87 -19.85
N HIS A 98 24.76 5.67 -18.85
CA HIS A 98 25.26 7.03 -18.61
C HIS A 98 26.35 7.14 -17.51
N GLY A 99 26.87 6.02 -17.01
CA GLY A 99 28.09 5.99 -16.19
C GLY A 99 27.93 6.44 -14.72
N VAL A 100 26.74 6.37 -14.13
CA VAL A 100 26.57 6.66 -12.69
C VAL A 100 26.42 5.35 -11.92
N ILE A 101 27.56 4.75 -11.57
CA ILE A 101 27.62 3.55 -10.74
C ILE A 101 27.38 3.95 -9.27
N ARG A 102 26.26 3.52 -8.67
CA ARG A 102 26.14 3.42 -7.21
C ARG A 102 25.47 2.09 -6.89
N GLU A 103 26.26 1.22 -6.27
CA GLU A 103 25.94 -0.14 -5.83
C GLU A 103 24.54 -0.28 -5.18
N PRO A 104 23.81 -1.38 -5.41
CA PRO A 104 22.51 -1.64 -4.81
C PRO A 104 22.67 -2.12 -3.36
N SER A 105 23.01 -1.20 -2.45
CA SER A 105 22.91 -1.48 -1.02
C SER A 105 21.47 -1.27 -0.55
N ASN A 106 20.71 -2.36 -0.59
CA ASN A 106 19.69 -2.70 0.40
C ASN A 106 18.79 -1.54 0.88
N ILE A 107 17.75 -1.19 0.10
CA ILE A 107 16.62 -0.39 0.60
C ILE A 107 15.41 -1.31 0.75
N VAL A 108 15.50 -2.26 1.68
CA VAL A 108 14.34 -2.63 2.47
C VAL A 108 14.30 -1.61 3.62
N GLY A 109 13.50 -0.57 3.43
CA GLY A 109 13.41 0.54 4.36
C GLY A 109 12.01 1.13 4.37
N ILE A 110 11.12 0.47 5.11
CA ILE A 110 9.95 1.06 5.78
C ILE A 110 10.25 2.48 6.27
N GLY A 111 9.34 3.44 6.04
CA GLY A 111 9.56 4.80 6.52
C GLY A 111 8.48 5.79 6.14
N GLN A 112 7.46 5.89 7.00
CA GLN A 112 6.39 6.88 6.97
C GLN A 112 6.91 8.33 6.85
N ALA A 113 6.36 9.12 5.93
CA ALA A 113 6.61 10.56 5.88
C ALA A 113 5.54 11.34 6.68
N LYS A 114 5.90 11.62 7.93
CA LYS A 114 5.32 12.64 8.80
C LYS A 114 5.47 14.01 8.14
N ARG A 115 4.36 14.73 7.88
CA ARG A 115 4.42 16.16 7.54
C ARG A 115 4.26 17.01 8.78
N ARG A 116 5.32 17.73 9.14
CA ARG A 116 5.24 19.02 9.84
C ARG A 116 4.86 20.10 8.84
N SER A 117 4.06 21.04 9.27
CA SER A 117 4.08 22.41 8.77
C SER A 117 3.56 23.33 9.87
N SER A 118 4.49 23.91 10.63
CA SER A 118 4.29 25.20 11.29
C SER A 118 4.67 26.28 10.28
N SER A 119 3.85 27.30 10.08
CA SER A 119 4.15 28.66 10.56
C SER A 119 3.29 29.73 9.88
N ARG A 120 2.94 30.73 10.71
CA ARG A 120 2.77 32.16 10.41
C ARG A 120 1.54 32.62 9.63
N GLY A 121 0.60 33.15 10.42
CA GLY A 121 -0.14 34.38 10.21
C GLY A 121 -0.45 34.94 11.59
#